data_AF-A0A8K0RAA6-F1
#
_entry.id   AF-A0A8K0RAA6-F1
#
_cell.length_a   1.000
_cell.length_b   1.000
_cell.length_c   1.000
_cell.angle_alpha   90.00
_cell.angle_beta   90.00
_cell.angle_gamma   90.00
#
_symmetry.space_group_name_H-M   'P 1'
#
loop_
_entity.id
_entity.type
_entity.pdbx_description
1 polymer ?
#
loop_
_entity_poly.entity_id
_entity_poly.type
_entity_poly.pdbx_seq_one_letter_code
_entity_poly.pdbx_strand_id
1 'polypeptide(L)'
;MKRKIAPEAALVRSAKRTISKAHIAPSTQSPLVSILRQYGLLESVVSGLCANDLLALALTSKALHQAITPRPCSLENLLGRLRCSGQGIRIRNTCHKKSTFFTEYDCTEYVQCASSHRTSSVETRPCVSCKVATCNECRIHCVYQSIYERSSDPNDPAELPNFSGFVLLEPLEQAILSPHHLPNGAATTPKWRDPSTSKTGPYHDQGYLDVPLQLGAVAPPECIEDVLDYDLGQQSLMSISADSRYESPSPVLSSLCRVAEARLISLCETCF
;
A
#
# COMPACT_ATOMS: atom_id res chain seq x y z
N MET A 1 44.22 -31.92 -16.83
CA MET A 1 44.31 -30.60 -17.51
C MET A 1 45.15 -29.66 -16.66
N LYS A 2 46.36 -29.32 -17.11
CA LYS A 2 47.30 -28.42 -16.40
C LYS A 2 47.06 -26.98 -16.87
N ARG A 3 46.69 -26.07 -15.95
CA ARG A 3 46.49 -24.64 -16.25
C ARG A 3 47.86 -23.95 -16.40
N LYS A 4 48.06 -23.28 -17.55
CA LYS A 4 49.22 -22.43 -17.84
C LYS A 4 49.15 -21.14 -16.99
N ILE A 5 50.26 -20.82 -16.33
CA ILE A 5 50.48 -19.57 -15.61
C ILE A 5 50.74 -18.46 -16.65
N ALA A 6 50.01 -17.36 -16.55
CA ALA A 6 50.13 -16.20 -17.44
C ALA A 6 51.33 -15.30 -17.04
N PRO A 7 51.91 -14.54 -17.98
CA PRO A 7 53.12 -13.76 -17.73
C PRO A 7 52.87 -12.50 -16.90
N GLU A 8 53.90 -12.13 -16.15
CA GLU A 8 54.09 -10.90 -15.38
C GLU A 8 53.48 -9.64 -16.04
N ALA A 9 52.54 -9.04 -15.30
CA ALA A 9 52.01 -7.73 -15.62
C ALA A 9 53.08 -6.66 -15.38
N ALA A 10 53.44 -5.95 -16.45
CA ALA A 10 54.34 -4.81 -16.39
C ALA A 10 53.83 -3.75 -15.41
N LEU A 11 54.68 -3.39 -14.45
CA LEU A 11 54.47 -2.32 -13.47
C LEU A 11 54.29 -0.98 -14.17
N VAL A 12 53.05 -0.61 -14.45
CA VAL A 12 52.68 0.76 -14.85
C VAL A 12 52.92 1.67 -13.65
N ARG A 13 54.01 2.45 -13.69
CA ARG A 13 54.32 3.49 -12.69
C ARG A 13 53.26 4.59 -12.79
N SER A 14 52.23 4.52 -11.94
CA SER A 14 51.29 5.61 -11.74
C SER A 14 52.04 6.87 -11.30
N ALA A 15 52.12 7.85 -12.19
CA ALA A 15 52.68 9.16 -11.89
C ALA A 15 51.91 9.78 -10.73
N LYS A 16 52.59 10.03 -9.60
CA LYS A 16 52.06 10.79 -8.46
C LYS A 16 51.75 12.19 -8.95
N ARG A 17 50.48 12.44 -9.26
CA ARG A 17 49.96 13.78 -9.60
C ARG A 17 50.05 14.63 -8.33
N THR A 18 51.06 15.47 -8.25
CA THR A 18 51.24 16.43 -7.16
C THR A 18 50.09 17.43 -7.22
N ILE A 19 49.10 17.25 -6.35
CA ILE A 19 47.97 18.16 -6.22
C ILE A 19 48.50 19.45 -5.58
N SER A 20 48.75 20.47 -6.39
CA SER A 20 48.96 21.82 -5.89
C SER A 20 47.74 22.24 -5.07
N LYS A 21 47.96 22.58 -3.80
CA LYS A 21 46.96 23.18 -2.91
C LYS A 21 46.63 24.57 -3.46
N ALA A 22 45.72 24.62 -4.44
CA ALA A 22 45.05 25.86 -4.78
C ALA A 22 44.31 26.32 -3.52
N HIS A 23 44.53 27.56 -3.09
CA HIS A 23 43.72 28.21 -2.08
C HIS A 23 42.29 28.31 -2.62
N ILE A 24 41.45 27.35 -2.27
CA ILE A 24 40.02 27.35 -2.59
C ILE A 24 39.43 28.51 -1.81
N ALA A 25 39.07 29.59 -2.51
CA ALA A 25 38.29 30.67 -1.94
C ALA A 25 37.03 30.08 -1.29
N PRO A 26 36.61 30.56 -0.11
CA PRO A 26 35.44 30.02 0.57
C PRO A 26 34.24 30.11 -0.38
N SER A 27 33.70 28.95 -0.76
CA SER A 27 32.57 28.91 -1.69
C SER A 27 31.41 29.67 -1.05
N THR A 28 30.93 30.73 -1.70
CA THR A 28 29.71 31.42 -1.29
C THR A 28 28.58 30.40 -1.24
N GLN A 29 28.16 30.08 0.00
CA GLN A 29 27.14 29.07 0.23
C GLN A 29 25.81 29.56 -0.34
N SER A 30 25.14 28.72 -1.13
CA SER A 30 23.84 29.04 -1.69
C SER A 30 22.84 29.41 -0.57
N PRO A 31 22.07 30.52 -0.70
CA PRO A 31 21.05 30.90 0.27
C PRO A 31 20.03 29.79 0.56
N LEU A 32 19.68 29.00 -0.46
CA LEU A 32 18.77 27.85 -0.31
C LEU A 32 19.34 26.79 0.64
N VAL A 33 20.64 26.50 0.54
CA VAL A 33 21.30 25.55 1.45
C VAL A 33 21.26 26.09 2.89
N SER A 34 21.46 27.40 3.07
CA SER A 34 21.37 28.02 4.39
C SER A 34 19.96 27.95 4.99
N ILE A 35 18.92 28.08 4.17
CA ILE A 35 17.52 27.89 4.58
C ILE A 35 17.27 26.43 4.96
N LEU A 36 17.64 25.48 4.10
CA LEU A 36 17.37 24.05 4.34
C LEU A 36 18.22 23.44 5.45
N ARG A 37 19.29 24.11 5.90
CA ARG A 37 20.00 23.75 7.14
C ARG A 37 19.22 24.09 8.40
N GLN A 38 18.23 24.99 8.32
CA GLN A 38 17.35 25.28 9.44
C GLN A 38 16.27 24.21 9.49
N TYR A 39 16.40 23.29 10.46
CA TYR A 39 15.57 22.09 10.54
C TYR A 39 14.06 22.38 10.51
N GLY A 40 13.58 23.42 11.19
CA GLY A 40 12.15 23.78 11.17
C GLY A 40 11.64 24.21 9.77
N LEU A 41 12.48 24.92 8.99
CA LEU A 41 12.14 25.27 7.61
C LEU A 41 12.23 24.06 6.69
N LEU A 42 13.23 23.20 6.89
CA LEU A 42 13.35 21.93 6.17
C LEU A 42 12.11 21.06 6.40
N GLU A 43 11.66 20.87 7.64
CA GLU A 43 10.45 20.12 7.96
C GLU A 43 9.23 20.69 7.22
N SER A 44 9.05 22.02 7.22
CA SER A 44 7.94 22.68 6.54
C SER A 44 7.96 22.45 5.03
N VAL A 45 9.14 22.54 4.40
CA VAL A 45 9.30 22.25 2.97
C VAL A 45 9.01 20.78 2.68
N VAL A 46 9.59 19.87 3.47
CA VAL A 46 9.46 18.42 3.30
C VAL A 46 8.02 17.93 3.48
N SER A 47 7.23 18.58 4.34
CA SER A 47 5.78 18.29 4.46
C SER A 47 4.97 18.56 3.19
N GLY A 48 5.54 19.28 2.21
CA GLY A 48 4.95 19.45 0.87
C GLY A 48 5.37 18.38 -0.14
N LEU A 49 6.41 17.59 0.15
CA LEU A 49 7.09 16.69 -0.78
C LEU A 49 6.66 15.23 -0.59
N CYS A 50 6.74 14.42 -1.64
CA CYS A 50 6.75 12.97 -1.51
C CYS A 50 8.19 12.43 -1.43
N ALA A 51 8.35 11.13 -1.15
CA ALA A 51 9.67 10.51 -1.02
C ALA A 51 10.54 10.66 -2.28
N ASN A 52 9.94 10.57 -3.48
CA ASN A 52 10.66 10.76 -4.73
C ASN A 52 11.15 12.20 -4.91
N ASP A 53 10.35 13.19 -4.49
CA ASP A 53 10.72 14.60 -4.55
C ASP A 53 11.85 14.91 -3.57
N LEU A 54 11.80 14.35 -2.35
CA LEU A 54 12.88 14.48 -1.36
C LEU A 54 14.19 13.88 -1.88
N LEU A 55 14.12 12.70 -2.50
CA LEU A 55 15.27 12.07 -3.13
C LEU A 55 15.83 12.95 -4.25
N ALA A 56 14.97 13.43 -5.15
CA ALA A 56 15.38 14.33 -6.23
C ALA A 56 16.06 15.59 -5.66
N LEU A 57 15.48 16.21 -4.63
CA LEU A 57 16.05 17.37 -3.94
C LEU A 57 17.43 17.06 -3.34
N ALA A 58 17.58 15.92 -2.66
CA ALA A 58 18.85 15.50 -2.09
C ALA A 58 19.91 15.22 -3.15
N LEU A 59 19.52 14.74 -4.33
CA LEU A 59 20.43 14.44 -5.45
C LEU A 59 20.88 15.68 -6.23
N THR A 60 20.22 16.84 -6.06
CA THR A 60 20.59 18.06 -6.79
C THR A 60 21.98 18.61 -6.43
N SER A 61 22.45 18.43 -5.19
CA SER A 61 23.80 18.83 -4.79
C SER A 61 24.25 18.15 -3.49
N LYS A 62 25.57 17.99 -3.34
CA LYS A 62 26.18 17.45 -2.10
C LYS A 62 25.81 18.29 -0.86
N ALA A 63 25.69 19.60 -1.00
CA ALA A 63 25.37 20.49 0.11
C ALA A 63 23.91 20.30 0.59
N LEU A 64 22.98 20.06 -0.34
CA LEU A 64 21.58 19.75 -0.02
C LEU A 64 21.42 18.34 0.53
N HIS A 65 22.11 17.36 -0.05
CA HIS A 65 22.20 16.03 0.51
C HIS A 65 22.61 16.08 1.99
N GLN A 66 23.72 16.77 2.30
CA GLN A 66 24.20 16.93 3.67
C GLN A 66 23.22 17.69 4.59
N ALA A 67 22.45 18.64 4.05
CA ALA A 67 21.44 19.36 4.82
C ALA A 67 20.22 18.48 5.15
N ILE A 68 19.85 17.55 4.25
CA ILE A 68 18.70 16.64 4.38
C ILE A 68 19.07 15.39 5.20
N THR A 69 20.30 14.88 5.05
CA THR A 69 20.78 13.66 5.70
C THR A 69 21.89 13.92 6.74
N PRO A 70 21.78 14.92 7.64
CA PRO A 70 22.88 15.22 8.56
C PRO A 70 23.03 14.14 9.63
N ARG A 71 21.95 13.45 10.03
CA ARG A 71 21.92 12.38 11.04
C ARG A 71 20.80 11.37 10.74
N PRO A 72 20.98 10.06 11.01
CA PRO A 72 19.95 9.03 10.78
C PRO A 72 18.60 9.36 11.44
N CYS A 73 18.58 9.75 12.71
CA CYS A 73 17.34 10.09 13.43
C CYS A 73 16.58 11.28 12.80
N SER A 74 17.30 12.25 12.23
CA SER A 74 16.68 13.41 11.57
C SER A 74 16.01 13.01 10.26
N LEU A 75 16.61 12.09 9.51
CA LEU A 75 16.03 11.58 8.27
C LEU A 75 14.72 10.83 8.55
N GLU A 76 14.66 9.98 9.57
CA GLU A 76 13.44 9.26 9.93
C GLU A 76 12.28 10.22 10.26
N ASN A 77 12.55 11.27 11.03
CA ASN A 77 11.56 12.31 11.34
C ASN A 77 11.06 13.02 10.08
N LEU A 78 11.95 13.31 9.13
CA LEU A 78 11.60 13.93 7.84
C LEU A 78 10.75 12.97 6.99
N LEU A 79 11.13 11.69 6.92
CA LEU A 79 10.40 10.67 6.16
C LEU A 79 8.97 10.47 6.67
N GLY A 80 8.77 10.53 7.98
CA GLY A 80 7.45 10.47 8.62
C GLY A 80 6.58 11.71 8.39
N ARG A 81 7.16 12.81 7.90
CA ARG A 81 6.45 14.06 7.58
C ARG A 81 6.17 14.26 6.10
N LEU A 82 6.72 13.41 5.24
CA LEU A 82 6.44 13.44 3.81
C LEU A 82 4.94 13.24 3.52
N ARG A 83 4.52 13.69 2.35
CA ARG A 83 3.23 13.31 1.78
C ARG A 83 3.33 11.90 1.21
N CYS A 84 2.22 11.17 1.30
CA CYS A 84 2.09 9.90 0.61
C CYS A 84 2.23 10.11 -0.91
N SER A 85 3.00 9.26 -1.58
CA SER A 85 3.29 9.33 -3.02
C SER A 85 2.15 8.85 -3.92
N GLY A 86 1.09 8.28 -3.35
CA GLY A 86 -0.02 7.70 -4.12
C GLY A 86 0.32 6.36 -4.80
N GLN A 87 1.50 5.79 -4.58
CA GLN A 87 1.95 4.60 -5.30
C GLN A 87 1.09 3.36 -5.05
N GLY A 88 0.60 3.18 -3.81
CA GLY A 88 -0.27 2.04 -3.49
C GLY A 88 -1.53 2.02 -4.35
N ILE A 89 -2.20 3.17 -4.50
CA ILE A 89 -3.37 3.30 -5.37
C ILE A 89 -2.99 3.10 -6.84
N ARG A 90 -1.87 3.67 -7.30
CA ARG A 90 -1.42 3.48 -8.69
C ARG A 90 -1.21 2.02 -9.03
N ILE A 91 -0.56 1.26 -8.15
CA ILE A 91 -0.33 -0.18 -8.33
C ILE A 91 -1.68 -0.90 -8.39
N ARG A 92 -2.60 -0.61 -7.47
CA ARG A 92 -3.93 -1.22 -7.47
C ARG A 92 -4.72 -0.92 -8.74
N ASN A 93 -4.76 0.32 -9.20
CA ASN A 93 -5.44 0.68 -10.45
C ASN A 93 -4.88 -0.05 -11.68
N THR A 94 -3.63 -0.53 -11.63
CA THR A 94 -3.06 -1.37 -12.71
C THR A 94 -3.36 -2.86 -12.56
N CYS A 95 -3.63 -3.34 -11.34
CA CYS A 95 -3.89 -4.76 -11.06
C CYS A 95 -5.39 -5.08 -11.03
N HIS A 96 -6.20 -4.19 -10.46
CA HIS A 96 -7.61 -4.38 -10.19
C HIS A 96 -8.46 -4.14 -11.44
N LYS A 97 -9.35 -5.10 -11.73
CA LYS A 97 -10.27 -5.05 -12.86
C LYS A 97 -11.70 -5.02 -12.34
N LYS A 98 -12.33 -3.86 -12.48
CA LYS A 98 -13.75 -3.67 -12.20
C LYS A 98 -14.60 -4.63 -13.03
N SER A 99 -15.63 -5.17 -12.41
CA SER A 99 -16.60 -6.08 -13.00
C SER A 99 -17.51 -5.36 -14.00
N THR A 100 -18.29 -6.15 -14.75
CA THR A 100 -19.36 -5.59 -15.60
C THR A 100 -20.42 -4.91 -14.75
N PHE A 101 -20.68 -5.40 -13.54
CA PHE A 101 -21.59 -4.79 -12.57
C PHE A 101 -21.16 -3.37 -12.19
N PHE A 102 -19.86 -3.07 -12.10
CA PHE A 102 -19.43 -1.69 -11.84
C PHE A 102 -19.95 -0.71 -12.92
N THR A 103 -20.03 -1.14 -14.17
CA THR A 103 -20.48 -0.29 -15.29
C THR A 103 -21.98 -0.34 -15.54
N GLU A 104 -22.62 -1.44 -15.18
CA GLU A 104 -24.06 -1.66 -15.38
C GLU A 104 -24.90 -0.99 -14.28
N TYR A 105 -24.34 -0.85 -13.08
CA TYR A 105 -24.99 -0.25 -11.91
C TYR A 105 -24.32 1.10 -11.59
N ASP A 106 -25.01 1.99 -10.86
CA ASP A 106 -24.52 3.33 -10.49
C ASP A 106 -23.46 3.27 -9.37
N CYS A 107 -22.40 2.51 -9.64
CA CYS A 107 -21.30 2.24 -8.72
C CYS A 107 -20.32 3.41 -8.68
N THR A 108 -19.90 3.78 -7.48
CA THR A 108 -18.88 4.81 -7.24
C THR A 108 -17.62 4.17 -6.66
N GLU A 109 -16.47 4.48 -7.26
CA GLU A 109 -15.17 4.19 -6.66
C GLU A 109 -14.70 5.40 -5.83
N TYR A 110 -14.39 5.17 -4.56
CA TYR A 110 -14.02 6.25 -3.62
C TYR A 110 -12.54 6.20 -3.18
N VAL A 111 -11.73 5.33 -3.80
CA VAL A 111 -10.31 5.15 -3.45
C VAL A 111 -9.49 6.36 -3.89
N GLN A 112 -8.99 7.14 -2.92
CA GLN A 112 -8.20 8.33 -3.20
C GLN A 112 -7.03 8.51 -2.22
N CYS A 113 -5.87 8.93 -2.74
CA CYS A 113 -4.72 9.16 -1.87
C CYS A 113 -4.97 10.40 -1.02
N ALA A 114 -4.65 10.35 0.27
CA ALA A 114 -4.70 11.52 1.16
C ALA A 114 -3.93 12.74 0.62
N SER A 115 -2.86 12.51 -0.13
CA SER A 115 -2.09 13.60 -0.72
C SER A 115 -2.82 14.27 -1.88
N SER A 116 -3.72 13.58 -2.58
CA SER A 116 -4.44 14.15 -3.72
C SER A 116 -5.63 15.02 -3.30
N HIS A 117 -6.17 14.82 -2.09
CA HIS A 117 -7.37 15.52 -1.62
C HIS A 117 -7.12 16.20 -0.27
N ARG A 118 -7.11 17.54 -0.24
CA ARG A 118 -6.82 18.30 1.00
C ARG A 118 -7.95 18.25 2.03
N THR A 119 -9.16 17.85 1.64
CA THR A 119 -10.33 17.90 2.52
C THR A 119 -10.65 16.54 3.17
N SER A 120 -10.07 15.45 2.68
CA SER A 120 -10.31 14.12 3.26
C SER A 120 -9.33 13.87 4.41
N SER A 121 -9.84 13.60 5.60
CA SER A 121 -9.04 13.22 6.78
C SER A 121 -8.59 11.76 6.70
N VAL A 122 -7.91 11.38 5.61
CA VAL A 122 -7.34 10.03 5.49
C VAL A 122 -6.10 9.96 6.36
N GLU A 123 -6.09 9.01 7.29
CA GLU A 123 -5.00 8.83 8.23
C GLU A 123 -3.68 8.53 7.49
N THR A 124 -2.60 9.18 7.89
CA THR A 124 -1.24 8.91 7.39
C THR A 124 -0.33 8.51 8.53
N ARG A 125 0.42 7.42 8.36
CA ARG A 125 1.41 6.93 9.33
C ARG A 125 2.69 6.54 8.59
N PRO A 126 3.86 6.65 9.23
CA PRO A 126 5.11 6.14 8.66
C PRO A 126 5.09 4.61 8.56
N CYS A 127 5.67 4.06 7.49
CA CYS A 127 5.94 2.63 7.39
C CYS A 127 6.86 2.16 8.52
N VAL A 128 6.62 0.98 9.09
CA VAL A 128 7.45 0.43 10.18
C VAL A 128 8.90 0.23 9.75
N SER A 129 9.12 -0.23 8.51
CA SER A 129 10.45 -0.52 7.95
C SER A 129 11.14 0.73 7.41
N CYS A 130 10.58 1.37 6.37
CA CYS A 130 11.26 2.47 5.68
C CYS A 130 10.94 3.88 6.22
N LYS A 131 10.05 3.99 7.22
CA LYS A 131 9.58 5.25 7.85
C LYS A 131 8.88 6.25 6.92
N VAL A 132 8.74 5.96 5.63
CA VAL A 132 8.02 6.82 4.68
C VAL A 132 6.55 6.89 5.06
N ALA A 133 6.04 8.12 5.21
CA ALA A 133 4.63 8.39 5.43
C ALA A 133 3.74 7.83 4.31
N THR A 134 2.80 6.97 4.70
CA THR A 134 1.85 6.31 3.80
C THR A 134 0.43 6.47 4.33
N CYS A 135 -0.45 7.02 3.49
CA CYS A 135 -1.86 7.16 3.85
C CYS A 135 -2.54 5.79 3.90
N ASN A 136 -3.61 5.66 4.70
CA ASN A 136 -4.32 4.39 4.89
C ASN A 136 -4.73 3.79 3.54
N GLU A 137 -5.27 4.61 2.64
CA GLU A 137 -5.60 4.17 1.27
C GLU A 137 -4.40 3.64 0.49
N CYS A 138 -3.17 4.07 0.74
CA CYS A 138 -1.98 3.53 0.06
C CYS A 138 -1.28 2.42 0.85
N ARG A 139 -1.75 2.06 2.04
CA ARG A 139 -1.22 0.92 2.81
C ARG A 139 -1.70 -0.39 2.22
N ILE A 140 -1.05 -1.46 2.67
CA ILE A 140 -1.44 -2.84 2.36
C ILE A 140 -2.62 -3.20 3.26
N HIS A 141 -3.74 -3.53 2.62
CA HIS A 141 -4.90 -4.18 3.22
C HIS A 141 -5.04 -5.55 2.58
N CYS A 142 -5.59 -6.51 3.32
CA CYS A 142 -5.88 -7.83 2.74
C CYS A 142 -7.13 -7.75 1.87
N VAL A 143 -8.14 -7.00 2.29
CA VAL A 143 -9.37 -6.74 1.55
C VAL A 143 -9.59 -5.24 1.40
N TYR A 144 -9.51 -4.76 0.17
CA TYR A 144 -9.77 -3.38 -0.21
C TYR A 144 -11.23 -3.20 -0.63
N GLN A 145 -12.10 -2.88 0.31
CA GLN A 145 -13.42 -2.34 -0.02
C GLN A 145 -13.26 -0.96 -0.68
N SER A 146 -13.56 -0.86 -1.96
CA SER A 146 -13.22 0.31 -2.80
C SER A 146 -14.38 0.83 -3.67
N ILE A 147 -15.46 0.04 -3.75
CA ILE A 147 -16.60 0.29 -4.62
C ILE A 147 -17.86 0.29 -3.75
N TYR A 148 -18.72 1.25 -4.03
CA TYR A 148 -20.01 1.46 -3.36
C TYR A 148 -21.10 1.54 -4.43
N GLU A 149 -22.16 0.76 -4.25
CA GLU A 149 -23.40 0.89 -5.00
C GLU A 149 -24.48 1.44 -4.06
N ARG A 150 -25.15 2.52 -4.49
CA ARG A 150 -26.25 3.08 -3.71
C ARG A 150 -27.46 2.14 -3.81
N SER A 151 -28.20 2.01 -2.71
CA SER A 151 -29.54 1.39 -2.73
C SER A 151 -30.44 2.09 -3.76
N SER A 152 -31.22 1.31 -4.51
CA SER A 152 -32.15 1.80 -5.53
C SER A 152 -33.26 2.65 -4.91
N ASP A 153 -33.76 2.25 -3.73
CA ASP A 153 -34.64 3.04 -2.89
C ASP A 153 -33.98 3.34 -1.51
N PRO A 154 -33.36 4.53 -1.36
CA PRO A 154 -32.80 4.96 -0.09
C PRO A 154 -33.80 5.06 1.08
N ASN A 155 -35.11 5.06 0.79
CA ASN A 155 -36.17 5.13 1.81
C ASN A 155 -36.65 3.74 2.25
N ASP A 156 -36.32 2.68 1.51
CA ASP A 156 -36.62 1.31 1.93
C ASP A 156 -35.52 0.82 2.89
N PRO A 157 -35.82 0.65 4.19
CA PRO A 157 -34.83 0.18 5.15
C PRO A 157 -34.39 -1.27 4.94
N ALA A 158 -35.13 -2.04 4.15
CA ALA A 158 -34.80 -3.41 3.77
C ALA A 158 -33.79 -3.46 2.61
N GLU A 159 -33.73 -2.41 1.77
CA GLU A 159 -32.76 -2.32 0.69
C GLU A 159 -31.44 -1.74 1.23
N LEU A 160 -30.42 -2.59 1.26
CA LEU A 160 -29.08 -2.22 1.72
C LEU A 160 -28.19 -1.83 0.53
N PRO A 161 -27.25 -0.90 0.72
CA PRO A 161 -26.26 -0.61 -0.32
C PRO A 161 -25.30 -1.81 -0.50
N ASN A 162 -24.87 -2.04 -1.74
CA ASN A 162 -23.86 -3.05 -2.01
C ASN A 162 -22.46 -2.45 -1.90
N PHE A 163 -21.53 -3.30 -1.49
CA PHE A 163 -20.11 -2.95 -1.42
C PHE A 163 -19.31 -4.04 -2.11
N SER A 164 -18.24 -3.63 -2.77
CA SER A 164 -17.32 -4.55 -3.41
C SER A 164 -15.91 -4.00 -3.40
N GLY A 165 -14.97 -4.86 -3.78
CA GLY A 165 -13.57 -4.56 -3.65
C GLY A 165 -12.67 -5.66 -4.17
N PHE A 166 -11.45 -5.68 -3.67
CA PHE A 166 -10.41 -6.58 -4.16
C PHE A 166 -9.59 -7.15 -3.01
N VAL A 167 -9.20 -8.41 -3.13
CA VAL A 167 -8.22 -9.03 -2.23
C VAL A 167 -6.82 -8.66 -2.68
N LEU A 168 -6.04 -7.99 -1.84
CA LEU A 168 -4.65 -7.60 -2.11
C LEU A 168 -4.48 -7.00 -3.53
N LEU A 169 -3.73 -7.67 -4.40
CA LEU A 169 -3.52 -7.28 -5.81
C LEU A 169 -4.21 -8.22 -6.79
N GLU A 170 -5.16 -9.04 -6.31
CA GLU A 170 -5.94 -9.91 -7.17
C GLU A 170 -6.86 -9.11 -8.08
N PRO A 171 -6.98 -9.49 -9.36
CA PRO A 171 -7.61 -8.64 -10.36
C PRO A 171 -9.13 -8.68 -10.29
N LEU A 172 -9.73 -9.74 -9.73
CA LEU A 172 -11.17 -9.94 -9.74
C LEU A 172 -11.83 -9.20 -8.59
N GLU A 173 -12.93 -8.52 -8.91
CA GLU A 173 -13.77 -7.82 -7.95
C GLU A 173 -14.60 -8.83 -7.15
N GLN A 174 -14.65 -8.66 -5.84
CA GLN A 174 -15.41 -9.48 -4.91
C GLN A 174 -16.46 -8.63 -4.19
N ALA A 175 -17.66 -9.19 -4.05
CA ALA A 175 -18.67 -8.60 -3.18
C ALA A 175 -18.22 -8.68 -1.72
N ILE A 176 -18.50 -7.62 -0.97
CA ILE A 176 -18.20 -7.48 0.44
C ILE A 176 -19.50 -7.15 1.16
N LEU A 177 -20.00 -8.10 1.92
CA LEU A 177 -21.24 -7.94 2.65
C LEU A 177 -20.96 -7.24 3.98
N SER A 178 -21.62 -6.10 4.20
CA SER A 178 -21.74 -5.55 5.55
C SER A 178 -22.45 -6.56 6.49
N PRO A 179 -22.23 -6.50 7.81
CA PRO A 179 -22.92 -7.38 8.75
C PRO A 179 -24.44 -7.40 8.58
N HIS A 180 -25.04 -6.27 8.20
CA HIS A 180 -26.50 -6.11 8.07
C HIS A 180 -27.11 -6.92 6.92
N HIS A 181 -26.31 -7.40 5.97
CA HIS A 181 -26.78 -8.30 4.91
C HIS A 181 -27.06 -9.72 5.41
N LEU A 182 -26.56 -10.08 6.61
CA LEU A 182 -26.74 -11.41 7.16
C LEU A 182 -27.96 -11.46 8.09
N PRO A 183 -28.73 -12.57 8.12
CA PRO A 183 -29.95 -12.70 8.93
C PRO A 183 -29.75 -12.44 10.44
N ASN A 184 -28.55 -12.74 10.94
CA ASN A 184 -28.16 -12.55 12.34
C ASN A 184 -27.14 -11.41 12.53
N GLY A 185 -26.98 -10.59 11.50
CA GLY A 185 -26.04 -9.49 11.41
C GLY A 185 -26.29 -8.41 12.45
N ALA A 186 -25.58 -8.51 13.57
CA ALA A 186 -25.56 -7.62 14.74
C ALA A 186 -26.41 -6.33 14.63
N ALA A 187 -27.66 -6.41 15.10
CA ALA A 187 -28.60 -5.28 15.21
C ALA A 187 -28.05 -4.07 16.02
N THR A 188 -26.94 -4.27 16.73
CA THR A 188 -26.25 -3.26 17.55
C THR A 188 -25.13 -2.52 16.81
N THR A 189 -24.71 -2.97 15.64
CA THR A 189 -23.62 -2.33 14.88
C THR A 189 -24.15 -1.19 14.01
N PRO A 190 -23.41 -0.08 13.83
CA PRO A 190 -23.82 0.96 12.90
C PRO A 190 -23.85 0.45 11.45
N LYS A 191 -24.92 0.79 10.71
CA LYS A 191 -25.00 0.52 9.26
C LYS A 191 -23.81 1.17 8.54
N TRP A 192 -23.22 0.41 7.63
CA TRP A 192 -22.23 0.94 6.69
C TRP A 192 -22.88 2.00 5.80
N ARG A 193 -22.13 3.05 5.50
CA ARG A 193 -22.58 4.19 4.71
C ARG A 193 -21.63 4.44 3.55
N ASP A 194 -22.07 5.25 2.61
CA ASP A 194 -21.25 5.75 1.50
C ASP A 194 -19.94 6.37 2.03
N PRO A 195 -18.77 5.76 1.74
CA PRO A 195 -17.49 6.26 2.21
C PRO A 195 -17.10 7.62 1.60
N SER A 196 -17.72 8.03 0.49
CA SER A 196 -17.46 9.35 -0.12
C SER A 196 -18.07 10.51 0.69
N THR A 197 -19.11 10.23 1.47
CA THR A 197 -19.82 11.24 2.29
C THR A 197 -19.60 11.05 3.79
N SER A 198 -19.25 9.83 4.21
CA SER A 198 -19.03 9.48 5.61
C SER A 198 -17.57 9.64 6.04
N LYS A 199 -17.36 9.99 7.32
CA LYS A 199 -16.02 9.94 7.95
C LYS A 199 -15.64 8.54 8.48
N THR A 200 -16.59 7.60 8.48
CA THR A 200 -16.42 6.27 9.10
C THR A 200 -15.96 5.18 8.14
N GLY A 201 -15.79 5.50 6.85
CA GLY A 201 -15.26 4.59 5.85
C GLY A 201 -13.93 5.07 5.26
N PRO A 202 -13.27 4.23 4.45
CA PRO A 202 -13.72 2.90 4.02
C PRO A 202 -13.54 1.79 5.07
N TYR A 203 -14.31 0.70 4.92
CA TYR A 203 -14.33 -0.48 5.80
C TYR A 203 -13.38 -1.57 5.27
N HIS A 204 -12.15 -1.20 4.95
CA HIS A 204 -11.11 -2.19 4.60
C HIS A 204 -10.97 -3.23 5.70
N ASP A 205 -10.67 -4.47 5.31
CA ASP A 205 -10.42 -5.60 6.22
C ASP A 205 -11.59 -5.88 7.19
N GLN A 206 -12.83 -5.50 6.83
CA GLN A 206 -14.04 -5.69 7.64
C GLN A 206 -15.17 -6.32 6.81
N GLY A 207 -16.14 -6.92 7.50
CA GLY A 207 -17.34 -7.51 6.91
C GLY A 207 -17.14 -8.96 6.48
N TYR A 208 -17.88 -9.37 5.46
CA TYR A 208 -17.84 -10.73 4.94
C TYR A 208 -17.52 -10.72 3.46
N LEU A 209 -16.55 -11.54 3.07
CA LEU A 209 -16.15 -11.69 1.68
C LEU A 209 -17.09 -12.69 1.00
N ASP A 210 -17.51 -12.40 -0.22
CA ASP A 210 -18.30 -13.31 -1.04
C ASP A 210 -17.50 -13.73 -2.29
N VAL A 211 -18.09 -14.61 -3.10
CA VAL A 211 -17.50 -15.11 -4.35
C VAL A 211 -17.19 -13.94 -5.29
N PRO A 212 -16.06 -13.99 -6.05
CA PRO A 212 -15.80 -13.00 -7.08
C PRO A 212 -16.98 -12.85 -8.04
N LEU A 213 -17.37 -11.61 -8.32
CA LEU A 213 -18.59 -11.27 -9.08
C LEU A 213 -18.62 -11.92 -10.46
N GLN A 214 -17.46 -12.15 -11.06
CA GLN A 214 -17.33 -12.75 -12.39
C GLN A 214 -17.21 -14.29 -12.41
N LEU A 215 -17.08 -14.95 -11.26
CA LEU A 215 -16.75 -16.39 -11.21
C LEU A 215 -17.98 -17.29 -11.42
N GLY A 216 -19.21 -16.78 -11.24
CA GLY A 216 -20.45 -17.54 -11.43
C GLY A 216 -20.61 -18.76 -10.51
N ALA A 217 -19.74 -18.89 -9.50
CA ALA A 217 -19.79 -19.93 -8.48
C ALA A 217 -20.71 -19.52 -7.32
N VAL A 218 -21.08 -20.49 -6.48
CA VAL A 218 -21.90 -20.25 -5.28
C VAL A 218 -21.16 -20.85 -4.09
N ALA A 219 -21.00 -20.05 -3.04
CA ALA A 219 -20.45 -20.46 -1.76
C ALA A 219 -20.99 -19.51 -0.67
N PRO A 220 -21.04 -19.93 0.60
CA PRO A 220 -21.40 -19.03 1.69
C PRO A 220 -20.32 -17.95 1.87
N PRO A 221 -20.70 -16.72 2.28
CA PRO A 221 -19.73 -15.67 2.54
C PRO A 221 -18.89 -16.00 3.78
N GLU A 222 -17.63 -15.53 3.77
CA GLU A 222 -16.63 -15.82 4.81
C GLU A 222 -16.33 -14.54 5.61
N CYS A 223 -16.25 -14.65 6.94
CA CYS A 223 -15.93 -13.51 7.81
C CYS A 223 -14.49 -13.06 7.57
N ILE A 224 -14.29 -11.79 7.20
CA ILE A 224 -12.95 -11.28 6.90
C ILE A 224 -12.07 -11.29 8.15
N GLU A 225 -12.60 -10.89 9.30
CA GLU A 225 -11.84 -10.87 10.56
C GLU A 225 -11.30 -12.26 10.93
N ASP A 226 -12.15 -13.29 10.85
CA ASP A 226 -11.77 -14.68 11.15
C ASP A 226 -10.65 -15.19 10.21
N VAL A 227 -10.69 -14.79 8.93
CA VAL A 227 -9.68 -15.17 7.95
C VAL A 227 -8.35 -14.43 8.16
N LEU A 228 -8.40 -13.18 8.62
CA LEU A 228 -7.20 -12.38 8.88
C LEU A 228 -6.43 -12.80 10.13
N ASP A 229 -7.13 -13.35 11.12
CA ASP A 229 -6.53 -13.89 12.34
C ASP A 229 -5.92 -15.29 12.15
N TYR A 230 -6.01 -15.85 10.94
CA TYR A 230 -5.53 -17.19 10.63
C TYR A 230 -4.00 -17.27 10.49
N ASP A 231 -3.35 -18.13 11.29
CA ASP A 231 -1.89 -18.32 11.24
C ASP A 231 -1.48 -19.21 10.06
N LEU A 232 -1.11 -18.55 8.95
CA LEU A 232 -0.64 -19.19 7.71
C LEU A 232 0.69 -19.95 7.86
N GLY A 233 1.42 -19.78 8.97
CA GLY A 233 2.63 -20.56 9.27
C GLY A 233 2.32 -21.95 9.81
N GLN A 234 1.14 -22.16 10.36
CA GLN A 234 0.72 -23.43 10.98
C GLN A 234 -0.41 -24.11 10.20
N GLN A 235 -1.23 -23.33 9.50
CA GLN A 235 -2.47 -23.80 8.89
C GLN A 235 -2.58 -23.31 7.45
N SER A 236 -3.33 -24.04 6.62
CA SER A 236 -3.59 -23.67 5.23
C SER A 236 -4.98 -23.05 5.09
N LEU A 237 -5.11 -21.99 4.29
CA LEU A 237 -6.44 -21.46 3.94
C LEU A 237 -7.31 -22.51 3.21
N MET A 238 -6.70 -23.52 2.58
CA MET A 238 -7.42 -24.63 1.96
C MET A 238 -8.26 -25.44 2.96
N SER A 239 -7.89 -25.45 4.25
CA SER A 239 -8.62 -26.20 5.29
C SER A 239 -9.74 -25.42 5.98
N ILE A 240 -9.92 -24.13 5.69
CA ILE A 240 -10.93 -23.30 6.36
C ILE A 240 -12.35 -23.71 5.98
N SER A 241 -12.58 -24.01 4.69
CA SER A 241 -13.90 -24.46 4.23
C SER A 241 -14.06 -25.96 4.47
N ALA A 242 -14.62 -26.32 5.62
CA ALA A 242 -14.93 -27.72 5.97
C ALA A 242 -16.15 -28.29 5.23
N ASP A 243 -16.86 -27.47 4.43
CA ASP A 243 -18.04 -27.91 3.71
C ASP A 243 -17.65 -28.61 2.39
N SER A 244 -17.82 -29.92 2.36
CA SER A 244 -17.51 -30.78 1.21
C SER A 244 -18.36 -30.51 -0.04
N ARG A 245 -19.36 -29.62 0.04
CA ARG A 245 -20.18 -29.21 -1.09
C ARG A 245 -19.47 -28.22 -2.03
N TYR A 246 -18.40 -27.58 -1.57
CA TYR A 246 -17.66 -26.59 -2.34
C TYR A 246 -16.27 -27.08 -2.70
N GLU A 247 -15.69 -26.49 -3.75
CA GLU A 247 -14.29 -26.75 -4.11
C GLU A 247 -13.36 -26.31 -2.97
N SER A 248 -12.18 -26.92 -2.90
CA SER A 248 -11.12 -26.54 -1.95
C SER A 248 -9.97 -25.88 -2.71
N PRO A 249 -9.60 -24.62 -2.41
CA PRO A 249 -10.25 -23.74 -1.43
C PRO A 249 -11.65 -23.29 -1.89
N SER A 250 -12.47 -22.83 -0.94
CA SER A 250 -13.78 -22.23 -1.25
C SER A 250 -13.61 -21.15 -2.33
N PRO A 251 -14.54 -21.04 -3.30
CA PRO A 251 -14.51 -19.98 -4.31
C PRO A 251 -14.36 -18.57 -3.74
N VAL A 252 -14.90 -18.31 -2.54
CA VAL A 252 -14.72 -17.05 -1.80
C VAL A 252 -13.26 -16.79 -1.45
N LEU A 253 -12.57 -17.80 -0.90
CA LEU A 253 -11.19 -17.71 -0.42
C LEU A 253 -10.15 -17.91 -1.51
N SER A 254 -10.55 -18.31 -2.73
CA SER A 254 -9.66 -18.61 -3.85
C SER A 254 -8.61 -17.52 -4.11
N SER A 255 -9.02 -16.24 -4.08
CA SER A 255 -8.12 -15.08 -4.21
C SER A 255 -7.08 -15.01 -3.08
N LEU A 256 -7.51 -15.19 -1.82
CA LEU A 256 -6.62 -15.15 -0.66
C LEU A 256 -5.63 -16.33 -0.67
N CYS A 257 -6.10 -17.54 -0.99
CA CYS A 257 -5.26 -18.72 -1.11
C CYS A 257 -4.17 -18.53 -2.17
N ARG A 258 -4.54 -18.05 -3.36
CA ARG A 258 -3.58 -17.81 -4.45
C ARG A 258 -2.47 -16.85 -4.02
N VAL A 259 -2.82 -15.74 -3.35
CA VAL A 259 -1.81 -14.78 -2.87
C VAL A 259 -0.96 -15.36 -1.75
N ALA A 260 -1.57 -16.06 -0.78
CA ALA A 260 -0.86 -16.70 0.31
C ALA A 260 0.16 -17.72 -0.20
N GLU A 261 -0.25 -18.62 -1.09
CA GLU A 261 0.62 -19.64 -1.71
C GLU A 261 1.74 -19.01 -2.53
N ALA A 262 1.44 -18.01 -3.36
CA ALA A 262 2.45 -17.30 -4.14
C ALA A 262 3.52 -16.62 -3.25
N ARG A 263 3.12 -16.12 -2.07
CA ARG A 263 4.04 -15.52 -1.09
C ARG A 263 4.87 -16.56 -0.35
N LEU A 264 4.33 -17.72 -0.01
CA LEU A 264 5.10 -18.82 0.60
C LEU A 264 6.27 -19.23 -0.30
N ILE A 265 6.04 -19.36 -1.60
CA ILE A 265 7.07 -19.75 -2.59
C ILE A 265 8.15 -18.65 -2.74
N SER A 266 7.82 -17.40 -2.42
CA SER A 266 8.71 -16.24 -2.60
C SER A 266 9.60 -15.96 -1.37
N LEU A 267 9.44 -16.71 -0.29
CA LEU A 267 10.29 -16.56 0.90
C LEU A 267 11.62 -17.31 0.70
N CYS A 268 12.72 -16.60 0.90
CA CYS A 268 14.07 -17.16 0.96
C CYS A 268 14.18 -18.05 2.20
N GLU A 269 14.63 -19.31 2.05
CA GLU A 269 14.87 -20.25 3.17
C GLU A 269 15.78 -19.67 4.26
N THR A 270 16.60 -18.65 3.96
CA THR A 270 17.52 -18.04 4.91
C THR A 270 16.92 -16.88 5.73
N CYS A 271 15.72 -16.41 5.37
CA CYS A 271 15.06 -15.27 6.03
C CYS A 271 13.91 -15.68 6.95
N PHE A 272 13.64 -16.99 7.09
CA PHE A 272 12.63 -17.58 7.97
C PHE A 272 13.29 -18.55 8.95
#